data_AF-A0A6J0UWF9-F1
#
_entry.id   AF-A0A6J0UWF9-F1
#
_cell.length_a   1.000
_cell.length_b   1.000
_cell.length_c   1.000
_cell.angle_alpha   90.00
_cell.angle_beta   90.00
_cell.angle_gamma   90.00
#
_symmetry.space_group_name_H-M   'P 1'
#
loop_
_entity.id
_entity.type
_entity.pdbx_description
1 polymer ?
#
loop_
_entity_poly.entity_id
_entity_poly.type
_entity_poly.pdbx_seq_one_letter_code
_entity_poly.pdbx_strand_id
1 'polypeptide(L)'
;MRFLHRVFILAFLGFIFLLWWGHLLWRNQDNLSIMDKGVDLPPMFDMLLHIQQLRKKRLRSFCSKTGKNIRLPSTQNEASHLLSSITVNNKLQFLYCRTPATGVEDWEQLLEMLQEKENVTLQIPIAYHHQFGNQKALSLYNLTSMESMLRSYTKVIFIREPFQRLTSAYLHGLAGGLSFEEFIQNILDNSSEKNRAEWAPLVTQCHPCLIQYDYILMFGLLGNEVHHLMLRTGLPKNMQIPEFIDAKVRWAYSWLEEHMFHELSLVQKQQLCRFYRLDFAAFRFPFSMLWDHTCTSGSN
;
A
#
# COMPACT_ATOMS: atom_id res chain seq x y z
N MET A 1 -49.88 41.07 -39.94
CA MET A 1 -49.90 39.71 -39.34
C MET A 1 -48.80 38.76 -39.86
N ARG A 2 -47.62 39.23 -40.31
CA ARG A 2 -46.54 38.33 -40.83
C ARG A 2 -45.25 38.35 -40.00
N PHE A 3 -45.10 39.31 -39.07
CA PHE A 3 -43.88 39.47 -38.27
C PHE A 3 -43.90 38.60 -37.01
N LEU A 4 -45.01 38.61 -36.24
CA LEU A 4 -45.17 37.73 -35.07
C LEU A 4 -45.05 36.25 -35.44
N HIS A 5 -45.60 35.85 -36.59
CA HIS A 5 -45.55 34.44 -37.01
C HIS A 5 -44.12 33.97 -37.28
N ARG A 6 -43.26 34.84 -37.83
CA ARG A 6 -41.84 34.54 -38.08
C ARG A 6 -41.03 34.43 -36.78
N VAL A 7 -41.35 35.26 -35.78
CA VAL A 7 -40.71 35.18 -34.45
C VAL A 7 -41.09 33.87 -33.75
N PHE A 8 -42.36 33.46 -33.82
CA PHE A 8 -42.79 32.16 -33.27
C PHE A 8 -42.14 30.97 -33.98
N ILE A 9 -41.98 31.02 -35.30
CA ILE A 9 -41.30 29.94 -36.05
C ILE A 9 -39.82 29.86 -35.67
N LEU A 10 -39.13 30.99 -35.52
CA LEU A 10 -37.73 31.01 -35.10
C LEU A 10 -37.54 30.51 -33.65
N ALA A 11 -38.44 30.88 -32.74
CA ALA A 11 -38.42 30.38 -31.36
C ALA A 11 -38.68 28.86 -31.29
N PHE A 12 -39.59 28.35 -32.11
CA PHE A 12 -39.91 26.92 -32.17
C PHE A 12 -38.76 26.10 -32.76
N LEU A 13 -38.10 26.61 -33.81
CA LEU A 13 -36.90 25.97 -34.38
C LEU A 13 -35.72 25.97 -33.39
N GLY A 14 -35.53 27.06 -32.62
CA GLY A 14 -34.54 27.11 -31.55
C GLY A 14 -34.82 26.10 -30.44
N PHE A 15 -36.07 25.91 -30.05
CA PHE A 15 -36.46 24.92 -29.05
C PHE A 15 -36.25 23.48 -29.52
N ILE A 16 -36.56 23.18 -30.80
CA ILE A 16 -36.27 21.88 -31.40
C ILE A 16 -34.76 21.62 -31.45
N PHE A 17 -33.95 22.63 -31.79
CA PHE A 17 -32.49 22.49 -31.80
C PHE A 17 -31.95 22.20 -30.39
N LEU A 18 -32.46 22.88 -29.35
CA LEU A 18 -32.07 22.62 -27.97
C LEU A 18 -32.52 21.24 -27.47
N LEU A 19 -33.71 20.77 -27.84
CA LEU A 19 -34.15 19.41 -27.53
C LEU A 19 -33.32 18.36 -28.27
N TRP A 20 -32.95 18.61 -29.52
CA TRP A 20 -32.11 17.71 -30.30
C TRP A 20 -30.68 17.67 -29.78
N TRP A 21 -30.12 18.81 -29.35
CA TRP A 21 -28.81 18.86 -28.69
C TRP A 21 -28.84 18.21 -27.30
N GLY A 22 -29.92 18.40 -26.54
CA GLY A 22 -30.15 17.71 -25.28
C GLY A 22 -30.24 16.19 -25.45
N HIS A 23 -30.92 15.72 -26.50
CA HIS A 23 -31.01 14.30 -26.83
C HIS A 23 -29.69 13.73 -27.38
N LEU A 24 -28.88 14.55 -28.08
CA LEU A 24 -27.54 14.16 -28.54
C LEU A 24 -26.55 14.05 -27.37
N LEU A 25 -26.63 14.98 -26.40
CA LEU A 25 -25.87 14.93 -25.15
C LEU A 25 -26.32 13.76 -24.27
N TRP A 26 -27.63 13.48 -24.17
CA TRP A 26 -28.17 12.32 -23.45
C TRP A 26 -27.72 10.99 -24.09
N ARG A 27 -27.78 10.89 -25.42
CA ARG A 27 -27.32 9.69 -26.16
C ARG A 27 -25.81 9.45 -26.04
N ASN A 28 -25.02 10.49 -25.80
CA ASN A 28 -23.58 10.34 -25.53
C ASN A 28 -23.29 9.90 -24.08
N GLN A 29 -24.22 10.09 -23.15
CA GLN A 29 -24.09 9.64 -21.77
C GLN A 29 -24.36 8.12 -21.63
N ASP A 30 -25.28 7.58 -22.45
CA ASP A 30 -25.58 6.14 -22.50
C ASP A 30 -24.54 5.30 -23.27
N ASN A 31 -23.57 5.94 -23.93
CA ASN A 31 -22.42 5.28 -24.57
C ASN A 31 -21.18 5.17 -23.65
N LEU A 32 -21.28 5.62 -22.39
CA LEU A 32 -20.24 5.43 -21.37
C LEU A 32 -20.62 4.34 -20.36
N SER A 33 -21.36 3.32 -20.81
CA SER A 33 -21.68 2.13 -20.00
C SER A 33 -21.88 0.89 -20.87
N ILE A 34 -20.92 0.58 -21.75
CA ILE A 34 -20.77 -0.78 -22.31
C ILE A 34 -19.27 -1.09 -22.44
N MET A 35 -18.68 -1.58 -21.35
CA MET A 35 -17.49 -2.43 -21.36
C MET A 35 -17.77 -3.64 -20.47
N ASP A 36 -18.83 -4.37 -20.83
CA ASP A 36 -18.91 -5.80 -20.56
C ASP A 36 -18.87 -6.51 -21.91
N LYS A 37 -17.66 -6.97 -22.28
CA LYS A 37 -17.37 -8.11 -23.16
C LYS A 37 -15.86 -8.25 -23.35
N GLY A 38 -15.32 -9.32 -22.78
CA GLY A 38 -13.96 -9.81 -23.04
C GLY A 38 -12.93 -9.28 -22.05
N VAL A 39 -12.55 -10.09 -21.06
CA VAL A 39 -11.33 -9.84 -20.27
C VAL A 39 -10.13 -10.20 -21.13
N ASP A 40 -9.82 -9.33 -22.08
CA ASP A 40 -8.44 -9.14 -22.52
C ASP A 40 -7.75 -8.36 -21.40
N LEU A 41 -7.01 -9.10 -20.57
CA LEU A 41 -6.08 -8.53 -19.58
C LEU A 41 -4.63 -8.25 -20.09
N PRO A 42 -4.35 -7.65 -21.28
CA PRO A 42 -2.97 -7.25 -21.65
C PRO A 42 -2.46 -5.89 -21.10
N PRO A 43 -3.15 -4.73 -21.26
CA PRO A 43 -2.48 -3.43 -21.03
C PRO A 43 -2.18 -3.12 -19.56
N MET A 44 -3.14 -3.40 -18.67
CA MET A 44 -2.98 -3.18 -17.22
C MET A 44 -1.95 -4.16 -16.63
N PHE A 45 -1.90 -5.39 -17.16
CA PHE A 45 -0.98 -6.41 -16.66
C PHE A 45 0.48 -6.06 -16.98
N ASP A 46 0.77 -5.66 -18.21
CA ASP A 46 2.10 -5.21 -18.62
C ASP A 46 2.54 -3.95 -17.87
N MET A 47 1.61 -3.02 -17.60
CA MET A 47 1.87 -1.84 -16.80
C MET A 47 2.29 -2.19 -15.37
N LEU A 48 1.55 -3.08 -14.69
CA LEU A 48 1.88 -3.52 -13.33
C LEU A 48 3.21 -4.26 -13.28
N LEU A 49 3.49 -5.11 -14.28
CA LEU A 49 4.79 -5.75 -14.41
C LEU A 49 5.93 -4.73 -14.56
N HIS A 50 5.74 -3.72 -15.40
CA HIS A 50 6.72 -2.64 -15.59
C HIS A 50 6.97 -1.85 -14.30
N ILE A 51 5.90 -1.49 -13.56
CA ILE A 51 5.99 -0.84 -12.25
C ILE A 51 6.83 -1.68 -11.29
N GLN A 52 6.59 -3.00 -11.21
CA GLN A 52 7.37 -3.90 -10.35
C GLN A 52 8.85 -3.97 -10.76
N GLN A 53 9.16 -3.96 -12.07
CA GLN A 53 10.55 -3.92 -12.55
C GLN A 53 11.26 -2.64 -12.12
N LEU A 54 10.59 -1.48 -12.24
CA LEU A 54 11.15 -0.19 -11.82
C LEU A 54 11.39 -0.13 -10.31
N ARG A 55 10.44 -0.59 -9.49
CA ARG A 55 10.59 -0.64 -8.02
C ARG A 55 11.76 -1.53 -7.62
N LYS A 56 11.87 -2.74 -8.19
CA LYS A 56 12.98 -3.66 -7.92
C LYS A 56 14.32 -3.08 -8.38
N LYS A 57 14.39 -2.42 -9.54
CA LYS A 57 15.61 -1.75 -10.02
C LYS A 57 16.06 -0.65 -9.05
N ARG A 58 15.13 0.17 -8.55
CA ARG A 58 15.42 1.20 -7.55
C ARG A 58 15.94 0.57 -6.27
N LEU A 59 15.25 -0.43 -5.73
CA LEU A 59 15.62 -1.08 -4.48
C LEU A 59 17.02 -1.70 -4.56
N ARG A 60 17.36 -2.34 -5.68
CA ARG A 60 18.71 -2.85 -5.97
C ARG A 60 19.76 -1.73 -5.96
N SER A 61 19.46 -0.59 -6.59
CA SER A 61 20.35 0.57 -6.61
C SER A 61 20.53 1.22 -5.23
N PHE A 62 19.47 1.23 -4.41
CA PHE A 62 19.54 1.67 -3.02
C PHE A 62 20.48 0.75 -2.23
N CYS A 63 20.25 -0.56 -2.27
CA CYS A 63 21.03 -1.54 -1.53
C CYS A 63 22.50 -1.60 -1.95
N SER A 64 22.82 -1.42 -3.24
CA SER A 64 24.21 -1.36 -3.70
C SER A 64 24.97 -0.15 -3.15
N LYS A 65 24.29 0.94 -2.81
CA LYS A 65 24.91 2.16 -2.27
C LYS A 65 25.09 2.13 -0.76
N THR A 66 24.19 1.48 -0.02
CA THR A 66 24.22 1.50 1.45
C THR A 66 25.19 0.49 2.06
N GLY A 67 25.70 -0.48 1.29
CA GLY A 67 26.68 -1.48 1.77
C GLY A 67 26.19 -2.38 2.92
N LYS A 68 24.87 -2.41 3.20
CA LYS A 68 24.27 -3.18 4.30
C LYS A 68 24.32 -4.68 4.01
N ASN A 69 24.38 -5.49 5.09
CA ASN A 69 24.43 -6.95 5.08
C ASN A 69 23.46 -7.58 4.06
N ILE A 70 24.03 -8.05 2.95
CA ILE A 70 23.30 -8.73 1.86
C ILE A 70 23.06 -10.21 2.21
N ARG A 71 23.79 -10.74 3.20
CA ARG A 71 23.77 -12.15 3.58
C ARG A 71 23.14 -12.34 4.94
N LEU A 72 22.43 -13.46 5.08
CA LEU A 72 21.89 -13.90 6.35
C LEU A 72 23.04 -14.17 7.34
N PRO A 73 22.96 -13.70 8.59
CA PRO A 73 23.96 -14.04 9.60
C PRO A 73 24.05 -15.55 9.83
N SER A 74 25.24 -16.02 10.17
CA SER A 74 25.48 -17.44 10.47
C SER A 74 24.98 -17.87 11.85
N THR A 75 24.63 -16.93 12.73
CA THR A 75 24.13 -17.22 14.07
C THR A 75 22.60 -17.20 14.10
N GLN A 76 22.01 -18.20 14.77
CA GLN A 76 20.56 -18.32 14.91
C GLN A 76 19.93 -17.08 15.54
N ASN A 77 20.54 -16.53 16.60
CA ASN A 77 19.98 -15.40 17.35
C ASN A 77 19.93 -14.12 16.50
N GLU A 78 20.99 -13.81 15.75
CA GLU A 78 21.01 -12.63 14.88
C GLU A 78 20.03 -12.80 13.71
N ALA A 79 19.97 -13.98 13.09
CA ALA A 79 19.02 -14.28 12.03
C ALA A 79 17.58 -14.17 12.52
N SER A 80 17.25 -14.75 13.68
CA SER A 80 15.91 -14.65 14.30
C SER A 80 15.54 -13.20 14.63
N HIS A 81 16.48 -12.39 15.11
CA HIS A 81 16.22 -10.98 15.38
C HIS A 81 15.88 -10.20 14.09
N LEU A 82 16.69 -10.35 13.04
CA LEU A 82 16.47 -9.68 11.75
C LEU A 82 15.19 -10.15 11.05
N LEU A 83 14.82 -11.42 11.18
CA LEU A 83 13.66 -11.99 10.48
C LEU A 83 12.37 -12.02 11.32
N SER A 84 12.37 -11.33 12.46
CA SER A 84 11.24 -11.28 13.40
C SER A 84 9.96 -10.68 12.78
N SER A 85 10.11 -9.73 11.86
CA SER A 85 8.99 -9.09 11.17
C SER A 85 8.54 -9.83 9.90
N ILE A 86 9.17 -10.95 9.55
CA ILE A 86 8.81 -11.74 8.36
C ILE A 86 7.85 -12.85 8.78
N THR A 87 6.72 -12.93 8.10
CA THR A 87 5.69 -13.94 8.32
C THR A 87 5.73 -14.99 7.23
N VAL A 88 5.50 -16.25 7.63
CA VAL A 88 5.54 -17.43 6.76
C VAL A 88 4.14 -17.97 6.54
N ASN A 89 3.76 -18.12 5.27
CA ASN A 89 2.61 -18.91 4.84
C ASN A 89 3.11 -20.16 4.09
N ASN A 90 3.17 -21.30 4.79
CA ASN A 90 3.71 -22.54 4.21
C ASN A 90 2.80 -23.15 3.13
N LYS A 91 1.46 -23.07 3.29
CA LYS A 91 0.50 -23.69 2.35
C LYS A 91 0.56 -23.04 0.96
N LEU A 92 0.77 -21.72 0.90
CA LEU A 92 0.86 -20.96 -0.36
C LEU A 92 2.30 -20.53 -0.70
N GLN A 93 3.28 -20.96 0.11
CA GLN A 93 4.71 -20.67 -0.05
C GLN A 93 5.02 -19.17 -0.20
N PHE A 94 4.44 -18.34 0.68
CA PHE A 94 4.74 -16.91 0.75
C PHE A 94 5.57 -16.56 1.99
N LEU A 95 6.48 -15.60 1.80
CA LEU A 95 7.09 -14.81 2.86
C LEU A 95 6.65 -13.36 2.68
N TYR A 96 6.22 -12.71 3.76
CA TYR A 96 5.89 -11.28 3.69
C TYR A 96 6.27 -10.53 4.95
N CYS A 97 6.64 -9.26 4.80
CA CYS A 97 6.96 -8.41 5.94
C CYS A 97 5.67 -7.90 6.59
N ARG A 98 5.47 -8.22 7.87
CA ARG A 98 4.33 -7.76 8.65
C ARG A 98 4.54 -6.34 9.14
N THR A 99 4.05 -5.39 8.34
CA THR A 99 4.12 -3.95 8.62
C THR A 99 2.71 -3.41 8.78
N PRO A 100 2.29 -3.01 9.99
CA PRO A 100 0.94 -2.48 10.22
C PRO A 100 0.61 -1.30 9.31
N ALA A 101 -0.68 -1.18 8.99
CA ALA A 101 -1.22 -0.11 8.16
C ALA A 101 -0.67 -0.09 6.73
N THR A 102 -0.18 -1.22 6.20
CA THR A 102 0.27 -1.34 4.80
C THR A 102 -0.64 -2.20 3.94
N GLY A 103 -1.79 -2.63 4.47
CA GLY A 103 -2.72 -3.57 3.83
C GLY A 103 -2.29 -5.03 3.98
N VAL A 104 -1.34 -5.32 4.87
CA VAL A 104 -0.89 -6.67 5.16
C VAL A 104 -1.97 -7.48 5.89
N GLU A 105 -2.84 -6.83 6.64
CA GLU A 105 -3.95 -7.45 7.36
C GLU A 105 -5.02 -7.98 6.39
N ASP A 106 -5.39 -7.18 5.39
CA ASP A 106 -6.31 -7.61 4.32
C ASP A 106 -5.68 -8.73 3.47
N TRP A 107 -4.36 -8.69 3.27
CA TRP A 107 -3.62 -9.77 2.63
C TRP A 107 -3.65 -11.06 3.45
N GLU A 108 -3.46 -10.97 4.77
CA GLU A 108 -3.57 -12.12 5.69
C GLU A 108 -4.97 -12.75 5.61
N GLN A 109 -6.03 -11.93 5.60
CA GLN A 109 -7.41 -12.39 5.42
C GLN A 109 -7.62 -13.07 4.06
N LEU A 110 -7.08 -12.50 2.98
CA LEU A 110 -7.14 -13.10 1.65
C LEU A 110 -6.45 -14.47 1.62
N LEU A 111 -5.28 -14.60 2.26
CA LEU A 111 -4.56 -15.87 2.35
C LEU A 111 -5.36 -16.92 3.13
N GLU A 112 -6.02 -16.55 4.22
CA GLU A 112 -6.90 -17.45 4.97
C GLU A 112 -8.07 -17.92 4.10
N MET A 113 -8.77 -17.00 3.42
CA MET A 113 -9.85 -17.35 2.50
C MET A 113 -9.38 -18.27 1.36
N LEU A 114 -8.16 -18.09 0.85
CA LEU A 114 -7.55 -18.96 -0.17
C LEU A 114 -7.28 -20.37 0.37
N GLN A 115 -6.96 -20.49 1.66
CA GLN A 115 -6.68 -21.77 2.30
C GLN A 115 -7.96 -22.51 2.71
N GLU A 116 -9.01 -21.77 3.07
CA GLU A 116 -10.32 -22.30 3.48
C GLU A 116 -11.19 -22.71 2.30
N LYS A 117 -11.01 -22.11 1.12
CA LYS A 117 -11.79 -22.41 -0.10
C LYS A 117 -11.61 -23.83 -0.69
N GLU A 118 -11.07 -24.76 0.09
CA GLU A 118 -11.48 -26.16 -0.02
C GLU A 118 -12.95 -26.39 0.41
N ASN A 119 -13.64 -25.43 1.04
CA ASN A 119 -15.10 -25.16 1.04
C ASN A 119 -15.46 -23.89 1.87
N VAL A 120 -16.31 -23.01 1.33
CA VAL A 120 -17.05 -21.87 1.98
C VAL A 120 -16.56 -20.43 1.68
N THR A 121 -17.57 -19.59 1.39
CA THR A 121 -17.58 -18.13 1.17
C THR A 121 -17.66 -17.34 2.47
N LEU A 122 -16.88 -16.25 2.59
CA LEU A 122 -17.08 -15.24 3.64
C LEU A 122 -17.34 -13.86 3.01
N GLN A 123 -18.55 -13.35 3.23
CA GLN A 123 -18.88 -11.93 3.23
C GLN A 123 -19.09 -11.55 4.69
N ILE A 124 -18.18 -10.76 5.28
CA ILE A 124 -18.40 -9.83 6.42
C ILE A 124 -17.07 -9.07 6.64
N PRO A 125 -17.10 -7.75 6.88
CA PRO A 125 -15.92 -6.99 7.31
C PRO A 125 -15.75 -7.17 8.83
N ILE A 126 -14.73 -7.92 9.25
CA ILE A 126 -14.43 -8.10 10.68
C ILE A 126 -13.57 -6.93 11.15
N ALA A 127 -14.10 -6.20 12.14
CA ALA A 127 -13.38 -5.14 12.83
C ALA A 127 -12.20 -5.73 13.62
N TYR A 128 -11.04 -5.09 13.44
CA TYR A 128 -9.75 -5.33 14.12
C TYR A 128 -9.89 -5.84 15.56
N HIS A 129 -9.56 -7.13 15.76
CA HIS A 129 -8.86 -7.69 16.91
C HIS A 129 -8.43 -9.12 16.56
N HIS A 130 -7.18 -9.28 16.08
CA HIS A 130 -6.67 -10.58 15.66
C HIS A 130 -5.81 -11.26 16.74
N GLN A 131 -6.33 -12.35 17.30
CA GLN A 131 -5.54 -13.55 17.53
C GLN A 131 -6.02 -14.57 16.48
N PHE A 132 -5.34 -14.66 15.33
CA PHE A 132 -5.67 -15.67 14.31
C PHE A 132 -4.42 -16.46 13.94
N GLY A 133 -4.56 -17.78 14.12
CA GLY A 133 -3.47 -18.74 14.21
C GLY A 133 -3.30 -19.56 12.95
N ASN A 134 -2.07 -19.53 12.42
CA ASN A 134 -1.33 -20.55 11.66
C ASN A 134 -0.14 -19.92 10.91
N GLN A 135 -0.14 -18.59 10.78
CA GLN A 135 0.99 -17.80 10.34
C GLN A 135 2.04 -17.74 11.45
N LYS A 136 3.29 -18.07 11.13
CA LYS A 136 4.41 -18.05 12.08
C LYS A 136 5.45 -17.04 11.63
N ALA A 137 6.07 -16.36 12.59
CA ALA A 137 7.24 -15.55 12.29
C ALA A 137 8.37 -16.45 11.77
N LEU A 138 9.08 -16.01 10.74
CA LEU A 138 10.20 -16.73 10.14
C LEU A 138 11.31 -16.96 11.18
N SER A 139 11.43 -16.04 12.14
CA SER A 139 12.34 -16.12 13.28
C SER A 139 12.17 -17.37 14.17
N LEU A 140 11.01 -18.04 14.12
CA LEU A 140 10.71 -19.25 14.89
C LEU A 140 11.27 -20.53 14.25
N TYR A 141 11.79 -20.45 13.03
CA TYR A 141 12.38 -21.59 12.32
C TYR A 141 13.89 -21.69 12.57
N ASN A 142 14.49 -22.85 12.35
CA ASN A 142 15.96 -22.98 12.40
C ASN A 142 16.62 -22.32 11.18
N LEU A 143 17.91 -21.99 11.29
CA LEU A 143 18.67 -21.28 10.27
C LEU A 143 18.57 -21.93 8.88
N THR A 144 18.72 -23.26 8.80
CA THR A 144 18.62 -24.01 7.54
C THR A 144 17.24 -23.85 6.88
N SER A 145 16.17 -23.90 7.68
CA SER A 145 14.80 -23.70 7.18
C SER A 145 14.58 -22.26 6.73
N MET A 146 15.11 -21.27 7.46
CA MET A 146 15.06 -19.87 7.04
C MET A 146 15.73 -19.67 5.68
N GLU A 147 16.93 -20.21 5.48
CA GLU A 147 17.63 -20.14 4.20
C GLU A 147 16.83 -20.81 3.07
N SER A 148 16.29 -21.99 3.32
CA SER A 148 15.49 -22.73 2.33
C SER A 148 14.23 -21.96 1.92
N MET A 149 13.50 -21.38 2.88
CA MET A 149 12.32 -20.56 2.61
C MET A 149 12.67 -19.27 1.89
N LEU A 150 13.73 -18.56 2.30
CA LEU A 150 14.20 -17.35 1.63
C LEU A 150 14.58 -17.61 0.16
N ARG A 151 15.10 -18.81 -0.15
CA ARG A 151 15.42 -19.22 -1.52
C ARG A 151 14.20 -19.63 -2.34
N SER A 152 13.23 -20.33 -1.76
CA SER A 152 12.16 -21.00 -2.50
C SER A 152 10.79 -20.31 -2.47
N TYR A 153 10.45 -19.57 -1.41
CA TYR A 153 9.12 -18.98 -1.24
C TYR A 153 9.00 -17.66 -1.97
N THR A 154 7.80 -17.29 -2.41
CA THR A 154 7.55 -15.97 -3.01
C THR A 154 7.59 -14.90 -1.93
N LYS A 155 8.47 -13.89 -2.08
CA LYS A 155 8.70 -12.83 -1.09
C LYS A 155 7.95 -11.57 -1.47
N VAL A 156 7.09 -11.07 -0.59
CA VAL A 156 6.25 -9.89 -0.80
C VAL A 156 6.51 -8.84 0.28
N ILE A 157 6.68 -7.58 -0.11
CA ILE A 157 6.69 -6.45 0.82
C ILE A 157 5.55 -5.49 0.47
N PHE A 158 4.79 -5.11 1.48
CA PHE A 158 3.74 -4.10 1.38
C PHE A 158 4.34 -2.77 1.84
N ILE A 159 4.17 -1.72 1.02
CA ILE A 159 4.71 -0.40 1.29
C ILE A 159 3.59 0.63 1.31
N ARG A 160 3.63 1.53 2.30
CA ARG A 160 2.78 2.71 2.38
C ARG A 160 3.65 3.90 2.72
N GLU A 161 3.20 5.08 2.31
CA GLU A 161 3.88 6.33 2.61
C GLU A 161 4.03 6.50 4.15
N PRO A 162 5.19 6.92 4.66
CA PRO A 162 5.46 6.94 6.10
C PRO A 162 4.52 7.82 6.94
N PHE A 163 4.18 9.01 6.46
CA PHE A 163 3.24 9.91 7.14
C PHE A 163 1.83 9.32 7.19
N GLN A 164 1.40 8.62 6.14
CA GLN A 164 0.14 7.88 6.15
C GLN A 164 0.13 6.74 7.17
N ARG A 165 1.26 6.06 7.38
CA ARG A 165 1.40 5.06 8.46
C ARG A 165 1.28 5.69 9.84
N LEU A 166 1.91 6.85 10.06
CA LEU A 166 1.79 7.60 11.31
C LEU A 166 0.34 8.06 11.57
N THR A 167 -0.32 8.58 10.54
CA THR A 167 -1.71 9.01 10.59
C THR A 167 -2.63 7.83 10.92
N SER A 168 -2.42 6.68 10.26
CA SER A 168 -3.13 5.45 10.59
C SER A 168 -2.90 5.04 12.04
N ALA A 169 -1.65 5.02 12.51
CA ALA A 169 -1.34 4.66 13.90
C ALA A 169 -2.08 5.57 14.91
N TYR A 170 -2.05 6.88 14.66
CA TYR A 170 -2.76 7.87 15.47
C TYR A 170 -4.27 7.63 15.50
N LEU A 171 -4.90 7.50 14.33
CA LEU A 171 -6.35 7.29 14.20
C LEU A 171 -6.81 5.93 14.74
N HIS A 172 -5.90 4.96 14.79
CA HIS A 172 -6.15 3.68 15.46
C HIS A 172 -6.07 3.74 16.99
N GLY A 173 -5.72 4.89 17.56
CA GLY A 173 -5.70 5.15 19.00
C GLY A 173 -4.36 4.86 19.66
N LEU A 174 -3.29 4.65 18.89
CA LEU A 174 -1.96 4.32 19.43
C LEU A 174 -1.27 5.52 20.10
N ALA A 175 -1.81 6.72 19.94
CA ALA A 175 -1.32 7.93 20.57
C ALA A 175 -1.67 8.04 22.06
N GLY A 176 -2.53 7.17 22.61
CA GLY A 176 -2.80 7.13 24.04
C GLY A 176 -3.38 8.44 24.62
N GLY A 177 -4.12 9.20 23.82
CA GLY A 177 -4.72 10.48 24.23
C GLY A 177 -3.87 11.73 23.98
N LEU A 178 -2.65 11.58 23.45
CA LEU A 178 -1.83 12.70 22.99
C LEU A 178 -2.44 13.39 21.76
N SER A 179 -2.18 14.68 21.59
CA SER A 179 -2.38 15.36 20.30
C SER A 179 -1.43 14.77 19.24
N PHE A 180 -1.70 15.04 17.95
CA PHE A 180 -0.84 14.50 16.90
C PHE A 180 0.60 15.06 16.98
N GLU A 181 0.76 16.34 17.30
CA GLU A 181 2.07 16.96 17.50
C GLU A 181 2.85 16.28 18.63
N GLU A 182 2.23 16.08 19.80
CA GLU A 182 2.84 15.40 20.95
C GLU A 182 3.15 13.92 20.64
N PHE A 183 2.27 13.24 19.90
CA PHE A 183 2.48 11.88 19.44
C PHE A 183 3.74 11.76 18.56
N ILE A 184 3.89 12.66 17.58
CA ILE A 184 5.07 12.73 16.74
C ILE A 184 6.33 13.02 17.55
N GLN A 185 6.27 13.99 18.47
CA GLN A 185 7.41 14.33 19.31
C GLN A 185 7.85 13.14 20.17
N ASN A 186 6.88 12.42 20.76
CA ASN A 186 7.15 11.22 21.55
C ASN A 186 7.87 10.14 20.72
N ILE A 187 7.46 9.90 19.48
CA ILE A 187 8.13 8.95 18.56
C ILE A 187 9.58 9.39 18.26
N LEU A 188 9.79 10.69 18.03
CA LEU A 188 11.10 11.23 17.64
C LEU A 188 12.10 11.27 18.80
N ASP A 189 11.63 11.51 20.03
CA ASP A 189 12.49 11.63 21.21
C ASP A 189 12.73 10.28 21.89
N ASN A 190 11.70 9.46 22.01
CA ASN A 190 11.79 8.24 22.79
C ASN A 190 12.41 7.07 21.99
N SER A 191 13.62 6.68 22.38
CA SER A 191 14.33 5.54 21.78
C SER A 191 13.56 4.21 21.85
N SER A 192 12.72 4.00 22.87
CA SER A 192 11.90 2.78 22.98
C SER A 192 10.77 2.78 21.95
N GLU A 193 10.21 3.94 21.64
CA GLU A 193 9.13 4.07 20.66
C GLU A 193 9.64 3.93 19.23
N LYS A 194 10.88 4.30 18.92
CA LYS A 194 11.43 4.27 17.55
C LYS A 194 11.36 2.90 16.84
N ASN A 195 11.32 1.82 17.61
CA ASN A 195 11.33 0.45 17.09
C ASN A 195 9.94 -0.21 17.06
N ARG A 196 8.88 0.53 17.40
CA ARG A 196 7.52 -0.01 17.33
C ARG A 196 7.11 -0.25 15.88
N ALA A 197 6.58 -1.45 15.62
CA ALA A 197 6.29 -1.95 14.28
C ALA A 197 5.35 -1.02 13.49
N GLU A 198 4.48 -0.31 14.18
CA GLU A 198 3.45 0.55 13.60
C GLU A 198 4.04 1.74 12.83
N TRP A 199 5.20 2.26 13.25
CA TRP A 199 5.86 3.41 12.62
C TRP A 199 7.38 3.25 12.41
N ALA A 200 7.95 2.09 12.72
CA ALA A 200 9.34 1.82 12.36
C ALA A 200 9.54 1.95 10.84
N PRO A 201 10.67 2.52 10.37
CA PRO A 201 10.99 2.59 8.95
C PRO A 201 10.99 1.19 8.30
N LEU A 202 10.37 1.07 7.13
CA LEU A 202 10.23 -0.17 6.36
C LEU A 202 11.59 -0.80 6.05
N VAL A 203 12.60 0.00 5.71
CA VAL A 203 13.96 -0.50 5.44
C VAL A 203 14.57 -1.16 6.67
N THR A 204 14.27 -0.64 7.86
CA THR A 204 14.76 -1.18 9.13
C THR A 204 13.99 -2.45 9.51
N GLN A 205 12.67 -2.46 9.34
CA GLN A 205 11.81 -3.57 9.75
C GLN A 205 11.83 -4.76 8.78
N CYS A 206 11.87 -4.48 7.48
CA CYS A 206 11.71 -5.50 6.43
C CYS A 206 13.01 -5.91 5.76
N HIS A 207 14.15 -5.30 6.14
CA HIS A 207 15.50 -5.63 5.65
C HIS A 207 15.59 -5.91 4.13
N PRO A 208 15.16 -4.99 3.25
CA PRO A 208 15.05 -5.24 1.81
C PRO A 208 16.38 -5.43 1.07
N CYS A 209 17.50 -5.19 1.73
CA CYS A 209 18.83 -5.50 1.19
C CYS A 209 19.31 -6.91 1.53
N LEU A 210 18.74 -7.52 2.58
CA LEU A 210 18.92 -8.92 2.94
C LEU A 210 17.94 -9.81 2.17
N ILE A 211 16.68 -9.37 2.06
CA ILE A 211 15.60 -10.14 1.45
C ILE A 211 15.35 -9.64 0.03
N GLN A 212 15.59 -10.51 -0.95
CA GLN A 212 15.27 -10.22 -2.35
C GLN A 212 13.76 -10.40 -2.58
N TYR A 213 12.99 -9.35 -2.35
CA TYR A 213 11.55 -9.35 -2.59
C TYR A 213 11.21 -9.55 -4.07
N ASP A 214 10.30 -10.49 -4.34
CA ASP A 214 9.78 -10.78 -5.68
C ASP A 214 8.74 -9.73 -6.09
N TYR A 215 7.96 -9.26 -5.12
CA TYR A 215 6.94 -8.22 -5.27
C TYR A 215 7.05 -7.15 -4.18
N ILE A 216 7.01 -5.89 -4.62
CA ILE A 216 6.93 -4.69 -3.78
C ILE A 216 5.56 -4.06 -4.06
N LEU A 217 4.58 -4.21 -3.19
CA LEU A 217 3.19 -3.80 -3.41
C LEU A 217 2.91 -2.48 -2.70
N MET A 218 2.32 -1.52 -3.39
CA MET A 218 2.02 -0.18 -2.87
C MET A 218 0.58 -0.10 -2.40
N PHE A 219 0.37 0.39 -1.18
CA PHE A 219 -0.94 0.45 -0.53
C PHE A 219 -2.06 1.01 -1.42
N GLY A 220 -1.83 2.17 -2.05
CA GLY A 220 -2.81 2.81 -2.95
C GLY A 220 -3.09 2.06 -4.27
N LEU A 221 -2.42 0.94 -4.54
CA LEU A 221 -2.56 0.13 -5.74
C LEU A 221 -2.86 -1.35 -5.44
N LEU A 222 -3.08 -1.73 -4.17
CA LEU A 222 -3.17 -3.14 -3.76
C LEU A 222 -4.25 -3.92 -4.49
N GLY A 223 -5.43 -3.34 -4.72
CA GLY A 223 -6.50 -4.04 -5.45
C GLY A 223 -6.02 -4.60 -6.80
N ASN A 224 -5.28 -3.81 -7.58
CA ASN A 224 -4.75 -4.22 -8.87
C ASN A 224 -3.47 -5.07 -8.74
N GLU A 225 -2.56 -4.68 -7.84
CA GLU A 225 -1.25 -5.33 -7.71
C GLU A 225 -1.34 -6.73 -7.08
N VAL A 226 -2.25 -6.93 -6.13
CA VAL A 226 -2.54 -8.24 -5.54
C VAL A 226 -3.22 -9.15 -6.57
N HIS A 227 -4.17 -8.62 -7.35
CA HIS A 227 -4.77 -9.39 -8.44
C HIS A 227 -3.71 -9.88 -9.44
N HIS A 228 -2.81 -8.97 -9.87
CA HIS A 228 -1.69 -9.32 -10.74
C HIS A 228 -0.77 -10.38 -10.09
N LEU A 229 -0.43 -10.24 -8.80
CA LEU A 229 0.36 -11.24 -8.07
C LEU A 229 -0.32 -12.61 -8.10
N MET A 230 -1.62 -12.69 -7.78
CA MET A 230 -2.38 -13.93 -7.75
C MET A 230 -2.36 -14.66 -9.10
N LEU A 231 -2.56 -13.91 -10.19
CA LEU A 231 -2.48 -14.47 -11.55
C LEU A 231 -1.10 -15.05 -11.86
N ARG A 232 -0.03 -14.41 -11.37
CA ARG A 232 1.35 -14.84 -11.60
C ARG A 232 1.77 -16.05 -10.76
N THR A 233 1.17 -16.24 -9.60
CA THR A 233 1.45 -17.39 -8.71
C THR A 233 0.52 -18.58 -8.95
N GLY A 234 -0.37 -18.50 -9.96
CA GLY A 234 -1.30 -19.58 -10.29
C GLY A 234 -2.43 -19.72 -9.26
N LEU A 235 -2.70 -18.68 -8.46
CA LEU A 235 -3.83 -18.68 -7.53
C LEU A 235 -5.17 -18.58 -8.29
N PRO A 236 -6.28 -19.06 -7.71
CA PRO A 236 -7.58 -19.09 -8.37
C PRO A 236 -8.03 -17.72 -8.90
N LYS A 237 -8.46 -17.69 -10.16
CA LYS A 237 -8.88 -16.45 -10.85
C LYS A 237 -10.28 -15.97 -10.44
N ASN A 238 -11.14 -16.89 -10.00
CA ASN A 238 -12.53 -16.66 -9.64
C ASN A 238 -12.71 -16.26 -8.16
N MET A 239 -11.67 -15.69 -7.56
CA MET A 239 -11.72 -15.25 -6.17
C MET A 239 -12.07 -13.76 -6.08
N GLN A 240 -13.10 -13.46 -5.29
CA GLN A 240 -13.35 -12.10 -4.85
C GLN A 240 -12.20 -11.68 -3.93
N ILE A 241 -11.39 -10.74 -4.41
CA ILE A 241 -10.33 -10.10 -3.64
C ILE A 241 -11.02 -9.11 -2.69
N PRO A 242 -10.73 -9.16 -1.37
CA PRO A 242 -11.26 -8.16 -0.46
C PRO A 242 -10.75 -6.79 -0.89
N GLU A 243 -11.56 -5.77 -0.65
CA GLU A 243 -11.06 -4.40 -0.82
C GLU A 243 -9.97 -4.17 0.23
N PHE A 244 -8.81 -3.70 -0.21
CA PHE A 244 -7.71 -3.36 0.69
C PHE A 244 -8.02 -1.99 1.31
N ILE A 245 -8.53 -2.00 2.54
CA ILE A 245 -9.06 -0.80 3.20
C ILE A 245 -8.43 -0.66 4.57
N ASP A 246 -7.90 0.51 4.83
CA ASP A 246 -7.66 0.95 6.20
C ASP A 246 -8.99 1.44 6.79
N ALA A 247 -9.68 0.57 7.54
CA ALA A 247 -11.07 0.79 7.96
C ALA A 247 -11.30 2.07 8.77
N LYS A 248 -10.30 2.54 9.53
CA LYS A 248 -10.35 3.82 10.25
C LYS A 248 -9.88 5.01 9.41
N VAL A 249 -9.30 4.76 8.25
CA VAL A 249 -8.88 5.74 7.24
C VAL A 249 -9.75 5.58 5.97
N ARG A 250 -11.03 5.23 6.14
CA ARG A 250 -12.01 5.29 5.05
C ARG A 250 -12.35 6.75 4.75
N TRP A 251 -12.05 7.19 3.52
CA TRP A 251 -12.67 8.33 2.82
C TRP A 251 -12.64 9.71 3.50
N ALA A 252 -11.93 9.88 4.62
CA ALA A 252 -11.65 11.18 5.23
C ALA A 252 -10.32 11.74 4.71
N TYR A 253 -10.35 12.01 3.39
CA TYR A 253 -9.61 12.96 2.57
C TYR A 253 -8.13 13.17 2.85
N SER A 254 -7.32 13.19 1.79
CA SER A 254 -6.00 13.87 1.75
C SER A 254 -5.92 15.14 2.61
N TRP A 255 -7.04 15.87 2.77
CA TRP A 255 -7.21 16.98 3.70
C TRP A 255 -6.88 16.68 5.18
N LEU A 256 -7.27 15.54 5.77
CA LEU A 256 -6.97 15.26 7.17
C LEU A 256 -5.48 15.00 7.35
N GLU A 257 -4.89 14.25 6.41
CA GLU A 257 -3.45 14.05 6.34
C GLU A 257 -2.73 15.41 6.21
N GLU A 258 -3.18 16.26 5.29
CA GLU A 258 -2.66 17.60 5.08
C GLU A 258 -2.82 18.48 6.32
N HIS A 259 -3.97 18.45 6.99
CA HIS A 259 -4.23 19.18 8.21
C HIS A 259 -3.28 18.77 9.34
N MET A 260 -3.19 17.47 9.62
CA MET A 260 -2.27 16.91 10.61
C MET A 260 -0.81 17.20 10.25
N PHE A 261 -0.47 17.24 8.96
CA PHE A 261 0.85 17.67 8.51
C PHE A 261 1.09 19.15 8.80
N HIS A 262 0.10 20.01 8.59
CA HIS A 262 0.20 21.45 8.86
C HIS A 262 0.31 21.78 10.35
N GLU A 263 -0.27 20.98 11.24
CA GLU A 263 -0.11 21.10 12.69
C GLU A 263 1.36 20.96 13.14
N LEU A 264 2.17 20.20 12.41
CA LEU A 264 3.56 19.97 12.79
C LEU A 264 4.46 21.19 12.53
N SER A 265 5.35 21.45 13.49
CA SER A 265 6.42 22.44 13.34
C SER A 265 7.39 22.07 12.22
N LEU A 266 8.10 23.08 11.67
CA LEU A 266 9.13 22.85 10.66
C LEU A 266 10.24 21.90 11.15
N VAL A 267 10.59 21.98 12.44
CA VAL A 267 11.61 21.12 13.05
C VAL A 267 11.15 19.67 13.07
N GLN A 268 9.90 19.40 13.49
CA GLN A 268 9.34 18.04 13.49
C GLN A 268 9.26 17.47 12.07
N LYS A 269 8.85 18.27 11.08
CA LYS A 269 8.83 17.85 9.67
C LYS A 269 10.22 17.42 9.18
N GLN A 270 11.26 18.19 9.51
CA GLN A 270 12.64 17.84 9.15
C GLN A 270 13.13 16.59 9.88
N GLN A 271 12.82 16.44 11.17
CA GLN A 271 13.18 15.26 11.95
C GLN A 271 12.47 14.01 11.44
N LEU A 272 11.18 14.09 11.12
CA LEU A 272 10.42 13.02 10.49
C LEU A 272 11.00 12.62 9.13
N CYS A 273 11.36 13.59 8.28
CA CYS A 273 12.01 13.24 7.02
C CYS A 273 13.34 12.50 7.27
N ARG A 274 14.17 12.98 8.20
CA ARG A 274 15.44 12.29 8.55
C ARG A 274 15.19 10.90 9.10
N PHE A 275 14.14 10.71 9.90
CA PHE A 275 13.75 9.42 10.47
C PHE A 275 13.40 8.41 9.37
N TYR A 276 12.64 8.82 8.34
CA TYR A 276 12.23 7.95 7.22
C TYR A 276 13.11 8.04 5.96
N ARG A 277 14.26 8.72 6.02
CA ARG A 277 15.11 9.01 4.85
C ARG A 277 15.47 7.76 4.01
N LEU A 278 15.65 6.62 4.67
CA LEU A 278 15.99 5.37 3.99
C LEU A 278 14.80 4.79 3.23
N ASP A 279 13.58 4.93 3.75
CA ASP A 279 12.36 4.47 3.07
C ASP A 279 12.11 5.28 1.82
N PHE A 280 12.27 6.61 1.89
CA PHE A 280 12.17 7.48 0.72
C PHE A 280 13.21 7.15 -0.34
N ALA A 281 14.44 6.86 0.07
CA ALA A 281 15.50 6.45 -0.85
C ALA A 281 15.25 5.07 -1.49
N ALA A 282 14.70 4.11 -0.72
CA ALA A 282 14.47 2.74 -1.16
C ALA A 282 13.23 2.59 -2.06
N PHE A 283 12.10 3.18 -1.67
CA PHE A 283 10.80 2.92 -2.29
C PHE A 283 10.28 4.08 -3.15
N ARG A 284 10.60 5.33 -2.77
CA ARG A 284 10.10 6.60 -3.34
C ARG A 284 8.58 6.73 -3.31
N PHE A 285 8.12 7.78 -2.66
CA PHE A 285 6.71 8.16 -2.59
C PHE A 285 6.54 9.51 -3.29
N PRO A 286 6.12 9.54 -4.58
CA PRO A 286 6.18 10.75 -5.41
C PRO A 286 5.27 11.89 -4.95
N PHE A 287 4.27 11.60 -4.11
CA PHE A 287 3.31 12.56 -3.59
C PHE A 287 3.45 12.78 -2.08
N SER A 288 4.55 12.35 -1.48
CA SER A 288 4.77 12.54 -0.04
C SER A 288 5.06 13.99 0.28
N MET A 289 4.32 14.55 1.26
CA MET A 289 4.57 15.88 1.81
C MET A 289 5.85 15.94 2.68
N LEU A 290 6.30 14.80 3.19
CA LEU A 290 7.55 14.69 3.93
C LEU A 290 8.77 14.72 3.01
N TRP A 291 8.65 14.23 1.77
CA TRP A 291 9.74 14.14 0.80
C TRP A 291 9.82 15.40 -0.07
N ASP A 292 10.33 16.49 0.51
CA ASP A 292 10.64 17.76 -0.17
C ASP A 292 12.15 18.09 -0.08
N HIS A 293 12.58 19.23 -0.62
CA HIS A 293 13.95 19.79 -0.52
C HIS A 293 14.47 19.96 0.92
N THR A 294 13.57 19.90 1.91
CA THR A 294 13.89 19.90 3.34
C THR A 294 14.74 18.69 3.76
N CYS A 295 14.60 17.55 3.08
CA CYS A 295 15.36 16.33 3.33
C CYS A 295 16.79 16.39 2.78
N THR A 296 16.98 17.12 1.67
CA THR A 296 18.27 17.24 0.97
C THR A 296 19.16 18.34 1.53
N SER A 297 18.63 19.20 2.41
CA SER A 297 19.34 20.37 2.95
C SER A 297 20.20 20.07 4.19
N GLY A 298 20.41 18.79 4.52
CA GLY A 298 21.21 18.37 5.67
C GLY A 298 22.53 17.71 5.26
N SER A 299 23.44 18.47 4.66
CA SER A 299 24.87 18.17 4.72
C SER A 299 25.43 18.83 5.99
N ASN A 300 25.86 18.01 6.95
CA ASN A 300 27.11 18.11 7.70
C ASN A 300 27.11 17.02 8.78
#